data_AF-A0A6B2XJW0-F1
#
_entry.id   AF-A0A6B2XJW0-F1
#
_cell.length_a   1.000
_cell.length_b   1.000
_cell.length_c   1.000
_cell.angle_alpha   90.00
_cell.angle_beta   90.00
_cell.angle_gamma   90.00
#
_symmetry.space_group_name_H-M   'P 1'
#
loop_
_entity.id
_entity.type
_entity.pdbx_description
1 polymer ?
#
loop_
_entity_poly.entity_id
_entity_poly.type
_entity_poly.pdbx_seq_one_letter_code
_entity_poly.pdbx_strand_id
1 'polypeptide(L)'
;MVTLTALESELLALAGSVPDPELPVLTLHELGVVRAVHVRDADSVEVELTPTYTGCPAIEAMSVDIERVLHDHGVREVTVRTVLAPAWSTDDITDEGRRKLREFGIAPPRATTPTAAGPVAVGLGPTRTLDATAGPGTPAATALTGAAAEGAEAEPVGPVEPVRCPHCGSADTELLSRFSSTACKALRRCVDCREPFDHFKEL
;
A
#
# COMPACT_ATOMS: atom_id res chain seq x y z
N MET A 1 11.44 -22.39 -15.18
CA MET A 1 12.23 -21.20 -15.53
C MET A 1 12.18 -21.11 -17.05
N VAL A 2 11.34 -20.23 -17.59
CA VAL A 2 11.22 -20.04 -19.04
C VAL A 2 12.35 -19.11 -19.47
N THR A 3 13.17 -19.53 -20.41
CA THR A 3 14.24 -18.68 -20.95
C THR A 3 13.61 -17.73 -21.97
N LEU A 4 13.38 -16.49 -21.58
CA LEU A 4 12.91 -15.45 -22.50
C LEU A 4 13.98 -15.21 -23.57
N THR A 5 13.53 -15.05 -24.82
CA THR A 5 14.37 -14.52 -25.88
C THR A 5 14.66 -13.03 -25.65
N ALA A 6 15.65 -12.48 -26.36
CA ALA A 6 15.95 -11.05 -26.31
C ALA A 6 14.74 -10.20 -26.74
N LEU A 7 14.03 -10.63 -27.79
CA LEU A 7 12.83 -9.97 -28.30
C LEU A 7 11.68 -10.03 -27.29
N GLU A 8 11.38 -11.20 -26.69
CA GLU A 8 10.35 -11.29 -25.64
C GLU A 8 10.68 -10.41 -24.43
N SER A 9 11.97 -10.28 -24.08
CA SER A 9 12.42 -9.41 -22.98
C SER A 9 12.22 -7.92 -23.30
N GLU A 10 12.49 -7.51 -24.54
CA GLU A 10 12.24 -6.16 -25.03
C GLU A 10 10.74 -5.83 -25.07
N LEU A 11 9.92 -6.71 -25.65
CA LEU A 11 8.48 -6.54 -25.75
C LEU A 11 7.78 -6.59 -24.37
N LEU A 12 8.28 -7.40 -23.43
CA LEU A 12 7.82 -7.43 -22.04
C LEU A 12 8.12 -6.11 -21.31
N ALA A 13 9.32 -5.55 -21.49
CA ALA A 13 9.66 -4.24 -20.93
C ALA A 13 8.79 -3.13 -21.54
N LEU A 14 8.52 -3.20 -22.83
CA LEU A 14 7.68 -2.24 -23.56
C LEU A 14 6.21 -2.32 -23.14
N ALA A 15 5.57 -3.50 -23.16
CA ALA A 15 4.20 -3.69 -22.66
C ALA A 15 4.09 -3.34 -21.16
N GLY A 16 5.11 -3.69 -20.38
CA GLY A 16 5.22 -3.34 -18.97
C GLY A 16 5.41 -1.85 -18.69
N SER A 17 5.75 -1.02 -19.69
CA SER A 17 5.94 0.43 -19.52
C SER A 17 4.64 1.23 -19.55
N VAL A 18 3.53 0.62 -19.99
CA VAL A 18 2.19 1.22 -19.98
C VAL A 18 1.83 1.69 -18.56
N PRO A 19 1.30 2.90 -18.36
CA PRO A 19 0.77 3.35 -17.06
C PRO A 19 -0.53 2.63 -16.69
N ASP A 20 -0.77 2.41 -15.41
CA ASP A 20 -2.09 1.93 -14.94
C ASP A 20 -3.16 3.03 -15.10
N PRO A 21 -4.37 2.72 -15.61
CA PRO A 21 -5.39 3.73 -15.87
C PRO A 21 -6.03 4.32 -14.59
N GLU A 22 -6.00 3.61 -13.46
CA GLU A 22 -6.53 4.06 -12.17
C GLU A 22 -5.44 4.70 -11.27
N LEU A 23 -4.20 4.25 -11.42
CA LEU A 23 -3.01 4.76 -10.74
C LEU A 23 -1.88 5.13 -11.73
N PRO A 24 -2.02 6.21 -12.56
CA PRO A 24 -1.06 6.55 -13.63
C PRO A 24 0.36 6.91 -13.20
N VAL A 25 0.64 6.90 -11.89
CA VAL A 25 1.99 7.03 -11.33
C VAL A 25 2.79 5.72 -11.36
N LEU A 26 2.11 4.59 -11.55
CA LEU A 26 2.70 3.26 -11.67
C LEU A 26 2.59 2.73 -13.10
N THR A 27 3.55 1.91 -13.49
CA THR A 27 3.46 1.10 -14.71
C THR A 27 2.90 -0.30 -14.44
N LEU A 28 2.43 -0.97 -15.50
CA LEU A 28 1.93 -2.35 -15.42
C LEU A 28 3.02 -3.34 -14.98
N HIS A 29 4.29 -3.06 -15.28
CA HIS A 29 5.44 -3.80 -14.72
C HIS A 29 5.59 -3.58 -13.22
N GLU A 30 5.46 -2.34 -12.73
CA GLU A 30 5.63 -2.00 -11.32
C GLU A 30 4.52 -2.56 -10.41
N LEU A 31 3.31 -2.71 -10.96
CA LEU A 31 2.20 -3.43 -10.34
C LEU A 31 2.32 -4.96 -10.42
N GLY A 32 3.22 -5.50 -11.26
CA GLY A 32 3.36 -6.93 -11.49
C GLY A 32 2.18 -7.57 -12.22
N VAL A 33 1.40 -6.80 -13.00
CA VAL A 33 0.21 -7.31 -13.70
C VAL A 33 0.55 -7.94 -15.06
N VAL A 34 1.63 -7.53 -15.73
CA VAL A 34 2.12 -8.24 -16.94
C VAL A 34 2.91 -9.47 -16.50
N ARG A 35 2.39 -10.67 -16.79
CA ARG A 35 2.98 -11.96 -16.38
C ARG A 35 4.04 -12.48 -17.36
N ALA A 36 3.75 -12.38 -18.66
CA ALA A 36 4.62 -12.90 -19.71
C ALA A 36 4.34 -12.22 -21.05
N VAL A 37 5.31 -12.30 -21.96
CA VAL A 37 5.14 -12.06 -23.39
C VAL A 37 5.70 -13.25 -24.14
N HIS A 38 4.97 -13.74 -25.13
CA HIS A 38 5.30 -14.90 -25.94
C HIS A 38 5.24 -14.55 -27.42
N VAL A 39 6.39 -14.61 -28.10
CA VAL A 39 6.44 -14.48 -29.56
C VAL A 39 6.01 -15.82 -30.16
N ARG A 40 4.92 -15.82 -30.95
CA ARG A 40 4.34 -17.05 -31.52
C ARG A 40 4.87 -17.32 -32.92
N ASP A 41 4.88 -16.28 -33.75
CA ASP A 41 5.37 -16.27 -35.12
C ASP A 41 6.19 -14.99 -35.36
N ALA A 42 6.72 -14.79 -36.58
CA ALA A 42 7.60 -13.66 -36.92
C ALA A 42 7.00 -12.27 -36.59
N ASP A 43 5.68 -12.13 -36.69
CA ASP A 43 4.96 -10.86 -36.51
C ASP A 43 3.84 -10.91 -35.44
N SER A 44 3.73 -12.02 -34.69
CA SER A 44 2.58 -12.32 -33.80
C SER A 44 3.00 -12.54 -32.35
N VAL A 45 2.38 -11.79 -31.43
CA VAL A 45 2.77 -11.70 -30.01
C VAL A 45 1.55 -11.91 -29.10
N GLU A 46 1.68 -12.82 -28.13
CA GLU A 46 0.71 -12.99 -27.06
C GLU A 46 1.24 -12.36 -25.75
N VAL A 47 0.44 -11.50 -25.11
CA VAL A 47 0.75 -10.87 -23.82
C VAL A 47 -0.16 -11.46 -22.75
N GLU A 48 0.40 -11.91 -21.63
CA GLU A 48 -0.37 -12.39 -20.48
C GLU A 48 -0.52 -11.28 -19.42
N LEU A 49 -1.77 -10.88 -19.15
CA LEU A 49 -2.14 -9.96 -18.07
C LEU A 49 -2.81 -10.72 -16.92
N THR A 50 -2.45 -10.43 -15.68
CA THR A 50 -3.18 -10.88 -14.50
C THR A 50 -3.95 -9.71 -13.87
N PRO A 51 -5.23 -9.89 -13.49
CA PRO A 51 -5.99 -8.80 -12.89
C PRO A 51 -5.75 -8.75 -11.37
N THR A 52 -5.69 -7.55 -10.80
CA THR A 52 -5.53 -7.33 -9.35
C THR A 52 -6.72 -7.87 -8.54
N TYR A 53 -7.90 -8.00 -9.17
CA TYR A 53 -9.01 -8.83 -8.69
C TYR A 53 -9.83 -9.37 -9.88
N THR A 54 -10.56 -10.46 -9.68
CA THR A 54 -11.20 -11.27 -10.75
C THR A 54 -12.21 -10.55 -11.66
N GLY A 55 -12.69 -9.36 -11.29
CA GLY A 55 -13.64 -8.56 -12.06
C GLY A 55 -13.13 -7.16 -12.39
N CYS A 56 -11.81 -6.99 -12.52
CA CYS A 56 -11.16 -5.70 -12.75
C CYS A 56 -11.60 -5.07 -14.10
N PRO A 57 -12.30 -3.91 -14.09
CA PRO A 57 -12.77 -3.26 -15.33
C PRO A 57 -11.62 -2.66 -16.15
N ALA A 58 -10.50 -2.33 -15.50
CA ALA A 58 -9.36 -1.69 -16.13
C ALA A 58 -8.59 -2.61 -17.12
N ILE A 59 -8.89 -3.92 -17.15
CA ILE A 59 -8.25 -4.89 -18.05
C ILE A 59 -8.44 -4.52 -19.53
N GLU A 60 -9.62 -4.06 -19.92
CA GLU A 60 -9.90 -3.66 -21.30
C GLU A 60 -9.05 -2.43 -21.70
N ALA A 61 -8.96 -1.43 -20.80
CA ALA A 61 -8.16 -0.24 -21.02
C ALA A 61 -6.65 -0.57 -21.12
N MET A 62 -6.14 -1.37 -20.17
CA MET A 62 -4.76 -1.87 -20.20
C MET A 62 -4.45 -2.65 -21.48
N SER A 63 -5.38 -3.49 -21.95
CA SER A 63 -5.19 -4.29 -23.17
C SER A 63 -5.06 -3.39 -24.40
N VAL A 64 -5.95 -2.43 -24.57
CA VAL A 64 -5.91 -1.45 -25.68
C VAL A 64 -4.62 -0.60 -25.65
N ASP A 65 -4.17 -0.19 -24.47
CA ASP A 65 -2.93 0.59 -24.33
C ASP A 65 -1.68 -0.24 -24.64
N ILE A 66 -1.64 -1.51 -24.23
CA ILE A 66 -0.57 -2.47 -24.60
C ILE A 66 -0.55 -2.72 -26.11
N GLU A 67 -1.71 -3.02 -26.71
CA GLU A 67 -1.84 -3.25 -28.15
C GLU A 67 -1.33 -2.07 -28.95
N ARG A 68 -1.74 -0.84 -28.59
CA ARG A 68 -1.25 0.39 -29.23
C ARG A 68 0.27 0.49 -29.16
N VAL A 69 0.85 0.35 -27.98
CA VAL A 69 2.30 0.52 -27.77
C VAL A 69 3.13 -0.54 -28.51
N LEU A 70 2.64 -1.78 -28.59
CA LEU A 70 3.29 -2.85 -29.36
C LEU A 70 3.14 -2.67 -30.87
N HIS A 71 1.98 -2.18 -31.34
CA HIS A 71 1.77 -1.83 -32.75
C HIS A 71 2.63 -0.64 -33.20
N ASP A 72 2.78 0.39 -32.37
CA ASP A 72 3.66 1.54 -32.63
C ASP A 72 5.15 1.12 -32.73
N HIS A 73 5.54 0.02 -32.08
CA HIS A 73 6.87 -0.61 -32.19
C HIS A 73 7.00 -1.56 -33.39
N GLY A 74 5.95 -1.75 -34.18
CA GLY A 74 5.94 -2.53 -35.42
C GLY A 74 5.44 -3.97 -35.33
N VAL A 75 4.94 -4.42 -34.17
CA VAL A 75 4.28 -5.73 -34.06
C VAL A 75 2.97 -5.70 -34.86
N ARG A 76 2.73 -6.68 -35.73
CA ARG A 76 1.55 -6.66 -36.62
C ARG A 76 0.31 -7.28 -36.00
N GLU A 77 0.48 -8.32 -35.21
CA GLU A 77 -0.60 -9.03 -34.53
C GLU A 77 -0.28 -9.13 -33.04
N VAL A 78 -1.14 -8.54 -32.22
CA VAL A 78 -1.03 -8.56 -30.76
C VAL A 78 -2.30 -9.22 -30.23
N THR A 79 -2.15 -10.15 -29.28
CA THR A 79 -3.27 -10.75 -28.55
C THR A 79 -3.00 -10.63 -27.06
N VAL A 80 -3.84 -9.88 -26.35
CA VAL A 80 -3.76 -9.77 -24.89
C VAL A 80 -4.69 -10.80 -24.25
N ARG A 81 -4.14 -11.70 -23.41
CA ARG A 81 -4.90 -12.73 -22.68
C ARG A 81 -4.88 -12.45 -21.18
N THR A 82 -6.06 -12.42 -20.57
CA THR A 82 -6.20 -12.41 -19.11
C THR A 82 -5.93 -13.81 -18.54
N VAL A 83 -5.01 -13.92 -17.58
CA VAL A 83 -4.66 -15.14 -16.86
C VAL A 83 -4.94 -15.01 -15.35
N LEU A 84 -5.69 -15.97 -14.81
CA LEU A 84 -6.12 -15.99 -13.40
C LEU A 84 -5.26 -16.88 -12.49
N ALA A 85 -4.27 -17.58 -13.06
CA ALA A 85 -3.40 -18.51 -12.35
C ALA A 85 -1.93 -18.34 -12.81
N PRO A 86 -0.97 -18.07 -11.91
CA PRO A 86 -1.16 -17.76 -10.50
C PRO A 86 -1.93 -16.45 -10.30
N ALA A 87 -2.77 -16.41 -9.25
CA ALA A 87 -3.51 -15.21 -8.89
C ALA A 87 -2.54 -14.09 -8.48
N TRP A 88 -2.91 -12.84 -8.77
CA TRP A 88 -2.15 -11.66 -8.33
C TRP A 88 -2.14 -11.52 -6.81
N SER A 89 -1.00 -11.13 -6.26
CA SER A 89 -0.81 -10.77 -4.84
C SER A 89 -0.28 -9.34 -4.74
N THR A 90 -0.55 -8.67 -3.62
CA THR A 90 0.14 -7.42 -3.28
C THR A 90 1.66 -7.57 -3.16
N ASP A 91 2.17 -8.80 -3.12
CA ASP A 91 3.60 -9.12 -3.16
C ASP A 91 4.20 -9.02 -4.58
N ASP A 92 3.37 -9.08 -5.65
CA ASP A 92 3.79 -8.88 -7.04
C ASP A 92 4.23 -7.43 -7.32
N ILE A 93 3.84 -6.45 -6.49
CA ILE A 93 4.24 -5.04 -6.62
C ILE A 93 5.74 -4.87 -6.33
N THR A 94 6.46 -4.28 -7.28
CA THR A 94 7.92 -4.10 -7.20
C THR A 94 8.32 -3.07 -6.11
N ASP A 95 9.57 -3.12 -5.65
CA ASP A 95 10.10 -2.13 -4.69
C ASP A 95 10.02 -0.69 -5.22
N GLU A 96 10.19 -0.52 -6.53
CA GLU A 96 10.02 0.75 -7.23
C GLU A 96 8.55 1.20 -7.22
N GLY A 97 7.60 0.31 -7.51
CA GLY A 97 6.18 0.61 -7.38
C GLY A 97 5.80 1.01 -5.95
N ARG A 98 6.32 0.31 -4.94
CA ARG A 98 6.15 0.69 -3.51
C ARG A 98 6.80 2.04 -3.18
N ARG A 99 7.93 2.39 -3.81
CA ARG A 99 8.57 3.72 -3.68
C ARG A 99 7.67 4.82 -4.25
N LYS A 100 7.22 4.67 -5.50
CA LYS A 100 6.34 5.64 -6.17
C LYS A 100 5.01 5.85 -5.44
N LEU A 101 4.37 4.77 -4.95
CA LEU A 101 3.17 4.87 -4.10
C LEU A 101 3.42 5.79 -2.89
N ARG A 102 4.53 5.58 -2.16
CA ARG A 102 4.89 6.41 -1.01
C ARG A 102 5.11 7.87 -1.41
N GLU A 103 5.80 8.12 -2.52
CA GLU A 103 6.06 9.48 -3.01
C GLU A 103 4.79 10.21 -3.44
N PHE A 104 3.83 9.49 -4.03
CA PHE A 104 2.49 9.99 -4.34
C PHE A 104 1.57 10.11 -3.11
N GLY A 105 2.05 9.72 -1.92
CA GLY A 105 1.32 9.84 -0.66
C GLY A 105 0.40 8.67 -0.31
N ILE A 106 0.39 7.60 -1.12
CA ILE A 106 -0.33 6.35 -0.86
C ILE A 106 0.53 5.46 0.04
N ALA A 107 -0.05 4.87 1.09
CA ALA A 107 0.61 3.83 1.86
C ALA A 107 0.66 2.54 1.02
N PRO A 108 1.85 2.03 0.63
CA PRO A 108 1.93 0.80 -0.15
C PRO A 108 1.54 -0.40 0.73
N PRO A 109 0.94 -1.45 0.14
CA PRO A 109 0.75 -2.72 0.84
C PRO A 109 2.05 -3.22 1.46
N ARG A 110 1.94 -3.81 2.65
CA ARG A 110 3.07 -4.46 3.33
C ARG A 110 3.48 -5.68 2.53
N ALA A 111 4.79 -5.91 2.41
CA ALA A 111 5.28 -7.18 1.90
C ALA A 111 4.86 -8.28 2.89
N THR A 112 4.16 -9.29 2.39
CA THR A 112 3.81 -10.46 3.17
C THR A 112 5.06 -11.33 3.27
N THR A 113 5.58 -11.55 4.48
CA THR A 113 6.60 -12.59 4.67
C THR A 113 5.97 -13.92 4.22
N PRO A 114 6.59 -14.69 3.29
CA PRO A 114 6.02 -15.93 2.82
C PRO A 114 5.65 -16.83 3.99
N THR A 115 4.36 -17.11 4.15
CA THR A 115 3.85 -17.85 5.30
C THR A 115 4.44 -19.24 5.29
N ALA A 116 5.28 -19.57 6.27
CA ALA A 116 5.74 -20.93 6.45
C ALA A 116 4.52 -21.86 6.55
N ALA A 117 4.52 -22.97 5.80
CA ALA A 117 3.35 -23.85 5.69
C ALA A 117 2.95 -24.40 7.07
N GLY A 118 1.89 -23.83 7.65
CA GLY A 118 1.48 -24.06 9.02
C GLY A 118 0.37 -23.09 9.46
N PRO A 119 -0.15 -23.24 10.69
CA PRO A 119 -1.17 -22.35 11.23
C PRO A 119 -0.62 -20.93 11.42
N VAL A 120 -1.41 -19.92 11.02
CA VAL A 120 -1.06 -18.51 11.23
C VAL A 120 -1.10 -18.20 12.73
N ALA A 121 0.07 -17.96 13.32
CA ALA A 121 0.20 -17.62 14.72
C ALA A 121 -0.36 -16.21 14.99
N VAL A 122 -1.47 -16.12 15.72
CA VAL A 122 -2.03 -14.84 16.17
C VAL A 122 -1.27 -14.38 17.42
N GLY A 123 -0.39 -13.40 17.24
CA GLY A 123 0.24 -12.70 18.36
C GLY A 123 -0.79 -11.82 19.08
N LEU A 124 -1.19 -12.21 20.29
CA LEU A 124 -1.98 -11.33 21.15
C LEU A 124 -1.08 -10.22 21.68
N GLY A 125 -1.41 -8.97 21.34
CA GLY A 125 -0.77 -7.80 21.94
C GLY A 125 -1.08 -7.70 23.44
N PRO A 126 -0.36 -6.84 24.20
CA PRO A 126 -0.64 -6.66 25.61
C PRO A 126 -2.07 -6.18 25.82
N THR A 127 -2.84 -6.93 26.61
CA THR A 127 -4.14 -6.47 27.10
C THR A 127 -3.90 -5.18 27.87
N ARG A 128 -4.54 -4.08 27.44
CA ARG A 128 -4.60 -2.85 28.25
C ARG A 128 -5.51 -3.09 29.45
N THR A 129 -4.97 -3.72 30.49
CA THR A 129 -5.56 -3.69 31.82
C THR A 129 -5.36 -2.29 32.38
N LEU A 130 -6.45 -1.58 32.67
CA LEU A 130 -6.39 -0.43 33.56
C LEU A 130 -5.87 -0.93 34.91
N ASP A 131 -4.64 -0.54 35.26
CA ASP A 131 -3.95 -1.06 36.43
C ASP A 131 -4.56 -0.44 37.70
N ALA A 132 -5.56 -1.13 38.24
CA ALA A 132 -6.33 -0.68 39.42
C ALA A 132 -5.49 -0.64 40.72
N THR A 133 -4.20 -0.96 40.65
CA THR A 133 -3.27 -1.05 41.79
C THR A 133 -2.07 -0.11 41.72
N ALA A 134 -1.95 0.71 40.67
CA ALA A 134 -0.97 1.79 40.63
C ALA A 134 -1.41 2.98 41.51
N GLY A 135 -1.01 2.95 42.79
CA GLY A 135 -1.02 4.14 43.64
C GLY A 135 -0.14 5.27 43.05
N PRO A 136 -0.26 6.52 43.52
CA PRO A 136 0.40 7.68 42.90
C PRO A 136 1.94 7.60 43.02
N GLY A 137 2.56 6.96 42.01
CA GLY A 137 4.00 6.89 41.85
C GLY A 137 4.53 8.20 41.30
N THR A 138 5.00 9.06 42.21
CA THR A 138 5.64 10.35 41.90
C THR A 138 6.73 10.21 40.83
N PRO A 139 6.58 10.81 39.62
CA PRO A 139 7.73 10.98 38.74
C PRO A 139 8.67 12.01 39.39
N ALA A 140 9.96 11.66 39.48
CA ALA A 140 10.95 12.51 40.13
C ALA A 140 11.08 13.86 39.42
N ALA A 141 10.82 14.94 40.15
CA ALA A 141 10.98 16.29 39.64
C ALA A 141 12.46 16.72 39.61
N THR A 142 12.93 17.18 38.45
CA THR A 142 14.08 18.08 38.36
C THR A 142 13.63 19.31 37.58
N ALA A 143 13.45 20.42 38.27
CA ALA A 143 13.02 21.69 37.70
C ALA A 143 14.20 22.50 37.14
N LEU A 144 13.92 23.48 36.28
CA LEU A 144 14.12 24.92 36.57
C LEU A 144 13.73 25.83 35.37
N THR A 145 12.72 26.70 35.60
CA THR A 145 12.56 28.12 35.14
C THR A 145 13.10 28.57 33.76
N GLY A 146 12.39 29.32 32.87
CA GLY A 146 11.11 30.08 32.89
C GLY A 146 11.07 31.00 31.61
N ALA A 147 10.19 31.99 31.37
CA ALA A 147 8.95 32.48 31.99
C ALA A 147 8.24 33.54 31.08
N ALA A 148 6.90 33.69 31.16
CA ALA A 148 6.03 34.76 30.59
C ALA A 148 5.87 34.81 29.02
N ALA A 149 4.73 35.22 28.41
CA ALA A 149 3.48 35.80 28.90
C ALA A 149 2.24 35.51 27.99
N GLU A 150 1.03 35.59 28.58
CA GLU A 150 -0.27 36.06 28.04
C GLU A 150 -0.92 35.47 26.74
N GLY A 151 -2.18 34.99 26.86
CA GLY A 151 -3.20 35.17 25.80
C GLY A 151 -4.19 34.01 25.53
N ALA A 152 -5.49 34.32 25.65
CA ALA A 152 -6.68 33.59 25.15
C ALA A 152 -7.14 32.29 25.87
N GLU A 153 -8.46 32.22 26.08
CA GLU A 153 -9.15 31.13 26.78
C GLU A 153 -9.36 29.90 25.89
N ALA A 154 -8.84 28.75 26.34
CA ALA A 154 -9.31 27.42 25.97
C ALA A 154 -9.19 26.52 27.20
N GLU A 155 -10.24 25.75 27.50
CA GLU A 155 -10.25 24.77 28.60
C GLU A 155 -9.03 23.82 28.49
N PRO A 156 -8.24 23.63 29.57
CA PRO A 156 -7.04 22.81 29.51
C PRO A 156 -7.41 21.33 29.46
N VAL A 157 -7.61 20.81 28.24
CA VAL A 157 -7.54 19.37 28.00
C VAL A 157 -6.16 18.91 28.46
N GLY A 158 -6.12 18.03 29.47
CA GLY A 158 -4.89 17.48 30.01
C GLY A 158 -4.04 16.79 28.93
N PRO A 159 -2.76 16.48 29.21
CA PRO A 159 -1.85 15.92 28.21
C PRO A 159 -2.39 14.59 27.67
N VAL A 160 -3.01 14.65 26.49
CA VAL A 160 -3.55 13.47 25.80
C VAL A 160 -2.36 12.63 25.34
N GLU A 161 -2.30 11.37 25.78
CA GLU A 161 -1.23 10.47 25.36
C GLU A 161 -1.25 10.34 23.82
N PRO A 162 -0.10 10.54 23.13
CA PRO A 162 -0.09 10.55 21.68
C PRO A 162 -0.45 9.17 21.13
N VAL A 163 -1.58 9.11 20.41
CA VAL A 163 -2.08 7.88 19.80
C VAL A 163 -1.05 7.33 18.82
N ARG A 164 -0.47 6.19 19.17
CA ARG A 164 0.54 5.53 18.34
C ARG A 164 -0.08 4.79 17.16
N CYS A 165 0.57 4.90 16.01
CA CYS A 165 0.24 4.12 14.83
C CYS A 165 0.46 2.61 15.12
N PRO A 166 -0.57 1.74 14.97
CA PRO A 166 -0.43 0.31 15.23
C PRO A 166 0.46 -0.40 14.20
N HIS A 167 0.86 0.29 13.13
CA HIS A 167 1.57 -0.27 11.98
C HIS A 167 3.07 0.09 11.90
N CYS A 168 3.52 1.12 12.63
CA CYS A 168 4.94 1.51 12.70
C CYS A 168 5.39 1.99 14.09
N GLY A 169 4.48 2.13 15.07
CA GLY A 169 4.79 2.58 16.43
C GLY A 169 4.98 4.11 16.60
N SER A 170 5.01 4.86 15.50
CA SER A 170 5.12 6.32 15.52
C SER A 170 4.01 6.98 16.34
N ALA A 171 4.38 8.05 17.04
CA ALA A 171 3.47 8.93 17.77
C ALA A 171 2.88 10.04 16.89
N ASP A 172 3.42 10.26 15.68
CA ASP A 172 2.97 11.32 14.77
C ASP A 172 1.73 10.84 13.98
N THR A 173 0.54 11.17 14.51
CA THR A 173 -0.75 10.78 13.91
C THR A 173 -1.76 11.94 13.89
N GLU A 174 -2.28 12.23 12.70
CA GLU A 174 -3.33 13.21 12.46
C GLU A 174 -4.73 12.58 12.59
N LEU A 175 -5.71 13.38 13.02
CA LEU A 175 -7.11 12.99 13.08
C LEU A 175 -7.81 13.36 11.76
N LEU A 176 -8.17 12.36 10.94
CA LEU A 176 -8.91 12.59 9.70
C LEU A 176 -10.41 12.75 9.94
N SER A 177 -10.98 11.96 10.85
CA SER A 177 -12.40 12.04 11.21
C SER A 177 -12.67 11.60 12.64
N ARG A 178 -13.54 12.35 13.34
CA ARG A 178 -14.05 12.02 14.68
C ARG A 178 -14.95 10.77 14.74
N PHE A 179 -15.34 10.24 13.57
CA PHE A 179 -16.16 9.03 13.40
C PHE A 179 -15.55 8.15 12.29
N SER A 180 -15.62 6.83 12.46
CA SER A 180 -15.12 5.86 11.47
C SER A 180 -16.10 4.69 11.34
N SER A 181 -15.61 3.46 11.14
CA SER A 181 -16.40 2.22 11.00
C SER A 181 -17.45 2.00 12.09
N THR A 182 -17.27 2.59 13.29
CA THR A 182 -18.30 2.73 14.32
C THR A 182 -18.24 4.12 14.96
N ALA A 183 -19.33 4.55 15.58
CA ALA A 183 -19.41 5.85 16.26
C ALA A 183 -18.45 6.00 17.46
N CYS A 184 -18.02 4.90 18.08
CA CYS A 184 -17.02 4.89 19.15
C CYS A 184 -15.57 4.96 18.63
N LYS A 185 -15.35 4.85 17.32
CA LYS A 185 -14.03 4.98 16.69
C LYS A 185 -13.86 6.35 16.01
N ALA A 186 -12.61 6.75 15.86
CA ALA A 186 -12.15 7.87 15.06
C ALA A 186 -11.16 7.34 14.00
N LEU A 187 -11.16 7.94 12.81
CA LEU A 187 -10.19 7.63 11.76
C LEU A 187 -8.98 8.55 11.93
N ARG A 188 -7.81 7.95 12.10
CA ARG A 188 -6.52 8.64 12.14
C ARG A 188 -5.65 8.23 10.96
N ARG A 189 -4.60 9.00 10.69
CA ARG A 189 -3.54 8.64 9.75
C ARG A 189 -2.19 8.86 10.42
N CYS A 190 -1.24 7.97 10.20
CA CYS A 190 0.13 8.22 10.62
C CYS A 190 0.87 9.08 9.59
N VAL A 191 1.61 10.10 10.04
CA VAL A 191 2.37 10.97 9.13
C VAL A 191 3.56 10.21 8.52
N ASP A 192 4.27 9.42 9.33
CA ASP A 192 5.46 8.67 8.89
C ASP A 192 5.16 7.58 7.86
N CYS A 193 4.20 6.68 8.14
CA CYS A 193 3.90 5.55 7.25
C CYS A 193 2.68 5.77 6.35
N ARG A 194 1.98 6.91 6.48
CA ARG A 194 0.78 7.33 5.72
C ARG A 194 -0.45 6.43 5.84
N GLU A 195 -0.36 5.36 6.63
CA GLU A 195 -1.42 4.37 6.85
C GLU A 195 -2.60 4.99 7.63
N PRO A 196 -3.84 4.90 7.11
CA PRO A 196 -5.05 5.22 7.86
C PRO A 196 -5.41 4.07 8.83
N PHE A 197 -5.84 4.39 10.05
CA PHE A 197 -6.23 3.39 11.04
C PHE A 197 -7.39 3.83 11.95
N ASP A 198 -8.15 2.84 12.41
CA ASP A 198 -9.21 3.02 13.40
C ASP A 198 -8.60 3.17 14.81
N HIS A 199 -8.96 4.26 15.48
CA HIS A 199 -8.67 4.50 16.88
C HIS A 199 -9.96 4.50 17.71
N PHE A 200 -10.06 3.65 18.74
CA PHE A 200 -11.17 3.72 19.68
C PHE A 200 -11.04 4.99 20.53
N LYS A 201 -12.08 5.82 20.56
CA LYS A 201 -12.10 7.00 21.43
C LYS A 201 -12.26 6.53 22.88
N GLU A 202 -11.41 7.04 23.75
CA GLU A 202 -11.61 6.94 25.19
C GLU A 202 -12.79 7.86 25.57
N LEU A 203 -13.61 7.40 26.51
CA LEU A 203 -14.86 8.05 26.95
C LEU A 203 -14.65 8.74 28.30
#